data_AF-A0AAP8FWI6-F1
#
_entry.id   AF-A0AAP8FWI6-F1
#
_cell.length_a   1.000
_cell.length_b   1.000
_cell.length_c   1.000
_cell.angle_alpha   90.00
_cell.angle_beta   90.00
_cell.angle_gamma   90.00
#
_symmetry.space_group_name_H-M   'P 1'
#
loop_
_entity.id
_entity.type
_entity.pdbx_description
1 polymer ?
#
loop_
_entity_poly.entity_id
_entity_poly.type
_entity_poly.pdbx_seq_one_letter_code
_entity_poly.pdbx_strand_id
1 'polypeptide(L)'
;MNRRGLKSNYTKANYRKHTSNVNSSDIGNTLNRIFTDREPLEAIITDLTYIRIGTTWCYVCFIIDLFNREIIGHSCGSNKDAALVKRAFQTISHPLTEVKIFHTDRGKEFDNKLIDTILKTFAIERSLSKKGCPYDNAVAESTYKSFKVEFVYPNTFDTLNQLKLQLFDYVNWWNYLRLHGSLGYKTPISIRNRRLVERILDNEHGCGSVA
;
A
#
# COMPACT_ATOMS: atom_id res chain seq x y z
N MET A 1 17.96 21.34 -13.22
CA MET A 1 17.53 20.24 -14.13
C MET A 1 18.13 20.41 -15.53
N ASN A 2 17.82 21.46 -16.29
CA ASN A 2 18.30 21.61 -17.69
C ASN A 2 19.82 21.69 -17.86
N ARG A 3 20.55 22.33 -16.93
CA ARG A 3 22.02 22.48 -16.99
C ARG A 3 22.81 21.16 -16.93
N ARG A 4 22.20 20.06 -16.48
CA ARG A 4 22.81 18.73 -16.38
C ARG A 4 22.14 17.68 -17.28
N GLY A 5 21.27 18.11 -18.21
CA GLY A 5 20.51 17.20 -19.07
C GLY A 5 19.49 16.31 -18.35
N LEU A 6 19.21 16.56 -17.07
CA LEU A 6 18.30 15.74 -16.26
C LEU A 6 16.85 16.06 -16.63
N LYS A 7 16.11 15.04 -17.10
CA LYS A 7 14.68 15.10 -17.39
C LYS A 7 13.88 14.41 -16.27
N SER A 8 12.75 15.01 -15.90
CA SER A 8 11.82 14.40 -14.95
C SER A 8 11.05 13.27 -15.63
N ASN A 9 11.04 12.08 -15.03
CA ASN A 9 10.16 10.98 -15.46
C ASN A 9 8.68 11.23 -15.07
N TYR A 10 8.45 12.14 -14.12
CA TYR A 10 7.10 12.50 -13.68
C TYR A 10 6.44 13.48 -14.65
N THR A 11 5.27 13.11 -15.15
CA THR A 11 4.36 13.96 -15.92
C THR A 11 3.46 14.79 -14.99
N LYS A 12 3.07 16.00 -15.44
CA LYS A 12 2.02 16.78 -14.76
C LYS A 12 0.70 16.00 -14.79
N ALA A 13 -0.01 15.95 -13.67
CA ALA A 13 -1.23 15.17 -13.54
C ALA A 13 -2.36 15.77 -14.40
N ASN A 14 -3.01 14.92 -15.20
CA ASN A 14 -4.30 15.22 -15.84
C ASN A 14 -5.35 14.26 -15.26
N TYR A 15 -6.44 14.81 -14.73
CA TYR A 15 -7.52 14.03 -14.13
C TYR A 15 -8.55 13.62 -15.19
N ARG A 16 -8.89 12.33 -15.26
CA ARG A 16 -10.04 11.80 -16.02
C ARG A 16 -10.89 10.95 -15.09
N LYS A 17 -12.19 11.21 -15.04
CA LYS A 17 -13.16 10.42 -14.26
C LYS A 17 -13.27 9.02 -14.88
N HIS A 18 -12.96 7.99 -14.11
CA HIS A 18 -13.32 6.61 -14.42
C HIS A 18 -14.55 6.22 -13.60
N THR A 19 -15.53 5.58 -14.25
CA THR A 19 -16.70 4.97 -13.60
C THR A 19 -16.44 3.47 -13.46
N SER A 20 -16.59 2.94 -12.25
CA SER A 20 -16.58 1.49 -11.96
C SER A 20 -17.93 1.06 -11.37
N ASN A 21 -18.26 -0.23 -11.49
CA ASN A 21 -19.40 -0.82 -10.81
C ASN A 21 -19.07 -1.00 -9.32
N VAL A 22 -19.85 -0.36 -8.43
CA VAL A 22 -19.55 -0.25 -7.00
C VAL A 22 -20.60 -0.99 -6.17
N ASN A 23 -20.17 -1.77 -5.17
CA ASN A 23 -21.09 -2.50 -4.28
C ASN A 23 -21.73 -1.59 -3.21
N SER A 24 -22.94 -1.94 -2.77
CA SER A 24 -23.81 -1.15 -1.87
C SER A 24 -23.70 -1.55 -0.40
N SER A 25 -22.52 -1.99 0.08
CA SER A 25 -22.33 -2.37 1.49
C SER A 25 -22.52 -1.19 2.46
N ASP A 26 -23.13 -1.45 3.62
CA ASP A 26 -23.36 -0.48 4.71
C ASP A 26 -22.10 -0.17 5.55
N ILE A 27 -20.98 -0.83 5.27
CA ILE A 27 -19.69 -0.57 5.94
C ILE A 27 -19.22 0.86 5.62
N GLY A 28 -19.00 1.64 6.67
CA GLY A 28 -18.60 3.04 6.60
C GLY A 28 -17.11 3.26 6.36
N ASN A 29 -16.76 4.51 6.05
CA ASN A 29 -15.37 4.97 6.01
C ASN A 29 -14.96 5.36 7.44
N THR A 30 -14.29 4.44 8.15
CA THR A 30 -13.74 4.69 9.49
C THR A 30 -12.37 5.36 9.46
N LEU A 31 -11.65 5.28 8.33
CA LEU A 31 -10.35 5.94 8.14
C LEU A 31 -10.47 7.47 8.11
N ASN A 32 -11.59 8.00 7.59
CA ASN A 32 -11.94 9.41 7.52
C ASN A 32 -10.82 10.32 6.97
N ARG A 33 -10.00 9.79 6.06
CA ARG A 33 -8.84 10.47 5.43
C ARG A 33 -7.77 10.95 6.39
N ILE A 34 -7.75 10.42 7.61
CA ILE A 34 -6.65 10.67 8.54
C ILE A 34 -5.50 9.76 8.07
N PHE A 35 -4.55 10.34 7.33
CA PHE A 35 -3.43 9.59 6.73
C PHE A 35 -2.09 9.81 7.44
N THR A 36 -2.07 10.62 8.51
CA THR A 36 -0.89 10.99 9.31
C THR A 36 -1.16 10.68 10.79
N ASP A 37 -0.12 10.76 11.61
CA ASP A 37 -0.19 10.65 13.08
C ASP A 37 -0.84 9.35 13.57
N ARG A 38 -0.47 8.25 12.92
CA ARG A 38 -0.91 6.88 13.28
C ARG A 38 0.23 6.11 13.94
N GLU A 39 -0.12 5.04 14.65
CA GLU A 39 0.87 4.05 15.07
C GLU A 39 1.19 3.07 13.93
N PRO A 40 2.40 2.47 13.93
CA PRO A 40 2.74 1.35 13.05
C PRO A 40 1.64 0.30 13.01
N LEU A 41 1.30 -0.16 11.80
CA LEU A 41 0.27 -1.17 11.50
C LEU A 41 -1.15 -0.81 11.93
N GLU A 42 -1.40 0.36 12.52
CA GLU A 42 -2.75 0.76 12.96
C GLU A 42 -3.75 0.71 11.81
N ALA A 43 -3.36 1.21 10.64
CA ALA A 43 -4.20 1.21 9.46
C ALA A 43 -3.39 0.89 8.21
N ILE A 44 -3.77 -0.19 7.54
CA ILE A 44 -3.22 -0.60 6.26
C ILE A 44 -4.25 -0.31 5.17
N ILE A 45 -3.77 0.13 4.01
CA ILE A 45 -4.59 0.34 2.82
C ILE A 45 -4.18 -0.60 1.71
N THR A 46 -5.10 -0.90 0.80
CA THR A 46 -4.77 -1.60 -0.44
C THR A 46 -5.60 -1.09 -1.61
N ASP A 47 -5.06 -1.29 -2.80
CA ASP A 47 -5.74 -1.16 -4.09
C ASP A 47 -5.10 -2.16 -5.06
N LEU A 48 -5.53 -2.16 -6.31
CA LEU A 48 -4.89 -2.91 -7.39
C LEU A 48 -4.70 -2.02 -8.60
N THR A 49 -3.62 -2.30 -9.32
CA THR A 49 -3.46 -1.79 -10.66
C THR A 49 -3.20 -2.90 -11.65
N TYR A 50 -3.36 -2.60 -12.93
CA TYR A 50 -2.99 -3.51 -14.01
C TYR A 50 -1.78 -2.96 -14.76
N ILE A 51 -0.96 -3.88 -15.25
CA ILE A 51 0.22 -3.62 -16.07
C ILE A 51 0.29 -4.64 -17.20
N ARG A 52 1.02 -4.31 -18.26
CA ARG A 52 1.13 -5.16 -19.44
C ARG A 52 2.38 -6.02 -19.36
N ILE A 53 2.23 -7.32 -19.59
CA ILE A 53 3.35 -8.26 -19.81
C ILE A 53 3.17 -8.86 -21.21
N GLY A 54 4.14 -8.65 -22.10
CA GLY A 54 4.00 -8.92 -23.54
C GLY A 54 2.67 -8.40 -24.11
N THR A 55 1.79 -9.33 -24.52
CA THR A 55 0.46 -9.04 -25.08
C THR A 55 -0.68 -9.12 -24.07
N THR A 56 -0.40 -9.48 -22.82
CA THR A 56 -1.41 -9.79 -21.80
C THR A 56 -1.40 -8.77 -20.65
N TRP A 57 -2.55 -8.64 -19.98
CA TRP A 57 -2.66 -7.84 -18.77
C TRP A 57 -2.44 -8.71 -17.53
N CYS A 58 -1.68 -8.18 -16.58
CA CYS A 58 -1.54 -8.72 -15.24
C CYS A 58 -1.88 -7.64 -14.22
N TYR A 59 -2.21 -8.08 -13.01
CA TYR A 59 -2.61 -7.24 -11.90
C TYR A 59 -1.55 -7.27 -10.80
N VAL A 60 -1.38 -6.14 -10.13
CA VAL A 60 -0.46 -5.93 -9.02
C VAL A 60 -1.24 -5.38 -7.84
N CYS A 61 -1.09 -6.01 -6.68
CA CYS A 61 -1.70 -5.61 -5.42
C CYS A 61 -0.60 -5.20 -4.43
N PHE A 62 -0.79 -4.07 -3.75
CA PHE A 62 0.07 -3.58 -2.68
C PHE A 62 -0.77 -3.36 -1.43
N ILE A 63 -0.25 -3.81 -0.29
CA ILE A 63 -0.73 -3.48 1.04
C ILE A 63 0.27 -2.51 1.65
N ILE A 64 -0.20 -1.33 2.02
CA ILE A 64 0.63 -0.20 2.44
C ILE A 64 0.27 0.17 3.86
N ASP A 65 1.26 0.28 4.74
CA ASP A 65 1.07 0.86 6.08
C ASP A 65 0.95 2.39 5.97
N LEU A 66 -0.15 2.95 6.48
CA LEU A 66 -0.35 4.39 6.48
C LEU A 66 0.64 5.16 7.36
N PHE A 67 1.20 4.52 8.38
CA PHE A 67 2.15 5.14 9.31
C PHE A 67 3.39 5.67 8.58
N ASN A 68 4.09 4.80 7.84
CA ASN A 68 5.39 5.09 7.23
C ASN A 68 5.40 4.93 5.71
N ARG A 69 4.26 4.69 5.05
CA ARG A 69 4.16 4.45 3.60
C ARG A 69 4.92 3.20 3.11
N GLU A 70 5.23 2.27 4.01
CA GLU A 70 5.88 1.02 3.67
C GLU A 70 4.92 0.13 2.88
N ILE A 71 5.40 -0.46 1.78
CA ILE A 71 4.69 -1.58 1.14
C ILE A 71 5.03 -2.81 1.97
N ILE A 72 4.13 -3.19 2.88
CA ILE A 72 4.30 -4.31 3.80
C ILE A 72 3.87 -5.64 3.17
N GLY A 73 3.04 -5.60 2.12
CA GLY A 73 2.61 -6.80 1.39
C GLY A 73 2.44 -6.49 -0.09
N HIS A 74 2.74 -7.46 -0.95
CA HIS A 74 2.62 -7.30 -2.39
C HIS A 74 2.36 -8.63 -3.11
N SER A 75 1.70 -8.57 -4.25
CA SER A 75 1.53 -9.72 -5.13
C SER A 75 1.27 -9.30 -6.57
N CYS A 76 1.50 -10.20 -7.52
CA CYS A 76 1.03 -10.03 -8.89
C CYS A 76 0.47 -11.34 -9.47
N GLY A 77 -0.38 -11.22 -10.50
CA GLY A 77 -1.01 -12.37 -11.16
C GLY A 77 -1.93 -11.99 -12.31
N SER A 78 -2.38 -12.99 -13.06
CA SER A 78 -3.18 -12.77 -14.29
C SER A 78 -4.62 -12.34 -14.03
N ASN A 79 -5.15 -12.56 -12.83
CA ASN A 79 -6.55 -12.33 -12.49
C ASN A 79 -6.70 -11.23 -11.42
N LYS A 80 -7.71 -10.39 -11.59
CA LYS A 80 -8.17 -9.42 -10.59
C LYS A 80 -9.14 -10.11 -9.63
N ASP A 81 -8.62 -10.82 -8.63
CA ASP A 81 -9.42 -11.64 -7.72
C ASP A 81 -8.96 -11.58 -6.25
N ALA A 82 -9.77 -12.15 -5.36
CA ALA A 82 -9.47 -12.25 -3.94
C ALA A 82 -8.21 -13.06 -3.63
N ALA A 83 -7.86 -14.02 -4.50
CA ALA A 83 -6.65 -14.84 -4.33
C ALA A 83 -5.38 -13.99 -4.52
N LEU A 84 -5.41 -12.98 -5.39
CA LEU A 84 -4.34 -12.00 -5.53
C LEU A 84 -4.15 -11.19 -4.24
N VAL A 85 -5.23 -10.67 -3.66
CA VAL A 85 -5.18 -9.93 -2.38
C VAL A 85 -4.70 -10.83 -1.25
N LYS A 86 -5.18 -12.08 -1.17
CA LYS A 86 -4.68 -13.09 -0.23
C LYS A 86 -3.17 -13.28 -0.33
N ARG A 87 -2.64 -13.43 -1.55
CA ARG A 87 -1.20 -13.58 -1.76
C ARG A 87 -0.43 -12.37 -1.25
N ALA A 88 -0.98 -11.16 -1.39
CA ALA A 88 -0.34 -9.97 -0.83
C ALA A 88 -0.30 -10.03 0.71
N PHE A 89 -1.40 -10.43 1.38
CA PHE A 89 -1.40 -10.67 2.82
C PHE A 89 -0.36 -11.70 3.26
N GLN A 90 -0.16 -12.76 2.49
CA GLN A 90 0.82 -13.83 2.79
C GLN A 90 2.28 -13.35 2.73
N THR A 91 2.56 -12.21 2.11
CA THR A 91 3.91 -11.63 2.07
C THR A 91 4.20 -10.68 3.22
N ILE A 92 3.20 -10.37 4.06
CA ILE A 92 3.39 -9.50 5.22
C ILE A 92 4.26 -10.21 6.26
N SER A 93 5.41 -9.63 6.57
CA SER A 93 6.36 -10.17 7.55
C SER A 93 6.05 -9.77 9.00
N HIS A 94 4.97 -9.03 9.23
CA HIS A 94 4.52 -8.56 10.54
C HIS A 94 3.32 -9.38 11.04
N PRO A 95 3.12 -9.52 12.36
CA PRO A 95 1.93 -10.16 12.89
C PRO A 95 0.66 -9.40 12.45
N LEU A 96 -0.25 -10.10 11.75
CA LEU A 96 -1.52 -9.49 11.33
C LEU A 96 -2.42 -9.10 12.53
N THR A 97 -2.15 -9.65 13.71
CA THR A 97 -2.81 -9.27 14.97
C THR A 97 -2.50 -7.85 15.42
N GLU A 98 -1.44 -7.22 14.90
CA GLU A 98 -1.13 -5.81 15.17
C GLU A 98 -1.93 -4.86 14.27
N VAL A 99 -2.51 -5.38 13.19
CA VAL A 99 -3.29 -4.58 12.25
C VAL A 99 -4.66 -4.29 12.83
N LYS A 100 -5.04 -3.02 12.96
CA LYS A 100 -6.37 -2.65 13.46
C LYS A 100 -7.37 -2.40 12.34
N ILE A 101 -6.96 -1.70 11.30
CA ILE A 101 -7.83 -1.28 10.20
C ILE A 101 -7.29 -1.77 8.86
N PHE A 102 -8.15 -2.39 8.06
CA PHE A 102 -7.92 -2.67 6.65
C PHE A 102 -8.86 -1.82 5.80
N HIS A 103 -8.29 -0.84 5.08
CA HIS A 103 -9.05 0.10 4.28
C HIS A 103 -8.89 -0.13 2.77
N THR A 104 -10.01 -0.25 2.06
CA THR A 104 -10.03 -0.49 0.61
C THR A 104 -11.10 0.33 -0.09
N ASP A 105 -11.05 0.35 -1.42
CA ASP A 105 -12.22 0.71 -2.20
C ASP A 105 -13.31 -0.37 -2.10
N ARG A 106 -14.44 -0.16 -2.80
CA ARG A 106 -15.59 -1.07 -2.80
C ARG A 106 -15.51 -2.13 -3.93
N GLY A 107 -14.30 -2.51 -4.35
CA GLY A 107 -14.06 -3.55 -5.35
C GLY A 107 -14.49 -4.94 -4.89
N LYS A 108 -14.96 -5.78 -5.83
CA LYS A 108 -15.42 -7.15 -5.54
C LYS A 108 -14.30 -8.07 -5.06
N GLU A 109 -13.06 -7.79 -5.45
CA GLU A 109 -11.86 -8.47 -5.00
C GLU A 109 -11.61 -8.34 -3.49
N PHE A 110 -12.18 -7.30 -2.86
CA PHE A 110 -12.09 -7.05 -1.41
C PHE A 110 -13.33 -7.48 -0.64
N ASP A 111 -14.48 -7.51 -1.33
CA ASP A 111 -15.78 -7.87 -0.74
C ASP A 111 -16.17 -9.32 -1.05
N ASN A 112 -15.55 -10.26 -0.34
CA ASN A 112 -15.81 -11.68 -0.48
C ASN A 112 -15.40 -12.47 0.78
N LYS A 113 -15.93 -13.70 0.89
CA LYS A 113 -15.72 -14.60 2.03
C LYS A 113 -14.25 -14.84 2.38
N LEU A 114 -13.37 -14.86 1.39
CA LEU A 114 -11.95 -15.12 1.61
C LEU A 114 -11.33 -13.98 2.41
N ILE A 115 -11.57 -12.73 1.99
CA ILE A 115 -11.07 -11.55 2.71
C ILE A 115 -11.78 -11.40 4.05
N ASP A 116 -13.09 -11.65 4.11
CA ASP A 116 -13.84 -11.64 5.38
C ASP A 116 -13.23 -12.59 6.42
N THR A 117 -12.79 -13.78 5.97
CA THR A 117 -12.18 -14.78 6.85
C THR A 117 -10.86 -14.28 7.41
N ILE A 118 -10.00 -13.66 6.58
CA ILE A 118 -8.73 -13.08 7.05
C ILE A 118 -9.00 -12.01 8.10
N LEU A 119 -9.87 -11.04 7.79
CA LEU A 119 -10.14 -9.92 8.69
C LEU A 119 -10.74 -10.39 10.03
N LYS A 120 -11.69 -11.32 9.99
CA LYS A 120 -12.28 -11.89 11.22
C LYS A 120 -11.26 -12.69 12.04
N THR A 121 -10.41 -13.49 11.39
CA THR A 121 -9.41 -14.32 12.07
C THR A 121 -8.42 -13.49 12.87
N PHE A 122 -8.03 -12.32 12.35
CA PHE A 122 -7.07 -11.43 12.98
C PHE A 122 -7.71 -10.23 13.69
N ALA A 123 -9.04 -10.22 13.84
CA ALA A 123 -9.81 -9.13 14.45
C ALA A 123 -9.55 -7.74 13.82
N ILE A 124 -9.32 -7.71 12.50
CA ILE A 124 -9.06 -6.48 11.75
C ILE A 124 -10.39 -5.85 11.34
N GLU A 125 -10.58 -4.57 11.66
CA GLU A 125 -11.73 -3.79 11.25
C GLU A 125 -11.67 -3.47 9.75
N ARG A 126 -12.76 -3.76 9.03
CA ARG A 126 -12.91 -3.35 7.62
C ARG A 126 -13.36 -1.90 7.55
N SER A 127 -12.65 -1.11 6.75
CA SER A 127 -13.01 0.25 6.40
C SER A 127 -13.15 0.36 4.88
N LEU A 128 -14.21 1.01 4.38
CA LEU A 128 -14.42 1.15 2.94
C LEU A 128 -14.51 2.63 2.53
N SER A 129 -13.90 2.98 1.40
CA SER A 129 -14.06 4.30 0.80
C SER A 129 -15.53 4.63 0.54
N LYS A 130 -15.91 5.91 0.69
CA LYS A 130 -17.25 6.39 0.34
C LYS A 130 -17.46 6.27 -1.16
N LYS A 131 -18.69 5.95 -1.56
CA LYS A 131 -19.06 5.84 -2.98
C LYS A 131 -18.74 7.14 -3.71
N GLY A 132 -17.99 7.04 -4.82
CA GLY A 132 -17.61 8.19 -5.64
C GLY A 132 -16.56 9.12 -5.01
N CYS A 133 -15.81 8.65 -4.01
CA CYS A 133 -14.84 9.46 -3.28
C CYS A 133 -13.39 8.96 -3.43
N PRO A 134 -12.67 9.31 -4.51
CA PRO A 134 -11.31 8.81 -4.76
C PRO A 134 -10.31 9.26 -3.69
N TYR A 135 -10.56 10.39 -3.04
CA TYR A 135 -9.70 10.93 -1.98
C TYR A 135 -9.56 10.01 -0.76
N ASP A 136 -10.50 9.08 -0.57
CA ASP A 136 -10.48 8.16 0.56
C ASP A 136 -9.33 7.12 0.43
N ASN A 137 -8.83 6.88 -0.79
CA ASN A 137 -7.70 5.98 -1.06
C ASN A 137 -6.46 6.69 -1.64
N ALA A 138 -6.33 8.00 -1.39
CA ALA A 138 -5.33 8.86 -2.04
C ALA A 138 -3.87 8.38 -1.89
N VAL A 139 -3.53 7.72 -0.77
CA VAL A 139 -2.18 7.20 -0.53
C VAL A 139 -1.88 5.99 -1.43
N ALA A 140 -2.86 5.10 -1.64
CA ALA A 140 -2.71 4.00 -2.59
C ALA A 140 -2.59 4.54 -4.02
N GLU A 141 -3.47 5.49 -4.41
CA GLU A 141 -3.43 6.11 -5.74
C GLU A 141 -2.06 6.76 -6.02
N SER A 142 -1.52 7.50 -5.06
CA SER A 142 -0.19 8.13 -5.15
C SER A 142 0.94 7.10 -5.27
N THR A 143 0.83 6.00 -4.53
CA THR A 143 1.78 4.88 -4.57
C THR A 143 1.77 4.23 -5.95
N TYR A 144 0.60 3.90 -6.49
CA TYR A 144 0.46 3.31 -7.82
C TYR A 144 0.90 4.24 -8.95
N LYS A 145 0.70 5.55 -8.79
CA LYS A 145 1.22 6.53 -9.73
C LYS A 145 2.76 6.52 -9.76
N SER A 146 3.39 6.51 -8.59
CA SER A 146 4.85 6.44 -8.47
C SER A 146 5.38 5.12 -9.04
N PHE A 147 4.77 3.99 -8.67
CA PHE A 147 5.07 2.67 -9.23
C PHE A 147 5.00 2.65 -10.75
N LYS A 148 3.95 3.21 -11.36
CA LYS A 148 3.84 3.22 -12.82
C LYS A 148 4.97 4.02 -13.47
N VAL A 149 5.28 5.19 -12.93
CA VAL A 149 6.30 6.09 -13.48
C VAL A 149 7.71 5.56 -13.28
N GLU A 150 8.02 5.05 -12.08
CA GLU A 150 9.37 4.67 -11.67
C GLU A 150 9.72 3.24 -12.09
N PHE A 151 8.73 2.36 -12.20
CA PHE A 151 8.96 0.94 -12.45
C PHE A 151 8.26 0.42 -13.70
N VAL A 152 6.97 0.71 -13.92
CA VAL A 152 6.24 0.08 -15.04
C VAL A 152 6.66 0.64 -16.39
N TYR A 153 6.65 1.97 -16.56
CA TYR A 153 6.94 2.62 -17.84
C TYR A 153 8.37 2.44 -18.36
N PRO A 154 9.43 2.46 -17.52
CA PRO A 154 10.78 2.26 -18.01
C PRO A 154 11.14 0.78 -18.28
N ASN A 155 10.31 -0.18 -17.87
CA ASN A 155 10.60 -1.61 -17.99
C ASN A 155 9.65 -2.32 -18.96
N THR A 156 10.10 -3.47 -19.45
CA THR A 156 9.29 -4.42 -20.21
C THR A 156 9.35 -5.78 -19.54
N PHE A 157 8.23 -6.50 -19.58
CA PHE A 157 8.08 -7.79 -18.93
C PHE A 157 7.55 -8.81 -19.94
N ASP A 158 8.27 -9.92 -20.09
CA ASP A 158 7.91 -11.00 -21.00
C ASP A 158 7.08 -12.08 -20.29
N THR A 159 7.35 -12.30 -19.00
CA THR A 159 6.69 -13.34 -18.22
C THR A 159 6.22 -12.86 -16.85
N LEU A 160 5.21 -13.56 -16.30
CA LEU A 160 4.73 -13.29 -14.94
C LEU A 160 5.82 -13.55 -13.88
N ASN A 161 6.72 -14.51 -14.10
CA ASN A 161 7.81 -14.80 -13.17
C ASN A 161 8.86 -13.68 -13.15
N GLN A 162 9.21 -13.13 -14.32
CA GLN A 162 10.06 -11.95 -14.41
C GLN A 162 9.44 -10.77 -13.67
N LEU A 163 8.13 -10.53 -13.87
CA LEU A 163 7.41 -9.49 -13.15
C LEU A 163 7.45 -9.72 -11.63
N LYS A 164 7.23 -10.96 -11.14
CA LYS A 164 7.28 -11.27 -9.71
C LYS A 164 8.64 -10.92 -9.10
N LEU A 165 9.73 -11.32 -9.76
CA LEU A 165 11.09 -11.06 -9.28
C LEU A 165 11.39 -9.55 -9.24
N GLN A 166 11.12 -8.85 -10.34
CA GLN A 166 11.38 -7.42 -10.40
C GLN A 166 10.47 -6.60 -9.48
N LEU A 167 9.23 -7.06 -9.26
CA LEU A 167 8.31 -6.43 -8.31
C LEU A 167 8.83 -6.55 -6.87
N PHE A 168 9.38 -7.71 -6.50
CA PHE A 168 10.02 -7.90 -5.20
C PHE A 168 11.19 -6.92 -5.02
N ASP A 169 12.06 -6.80 -6.02
CA ASP A 169 13.18 -5.86 -6.00
C ASP A 169 12.71 -4.40 -5.90
N TYR A 170 11.64 -4.04 -6.63
CA TYR A 170 11.03 -2.71 -6.55
C TYR A 170 10.49 -2.41 -5.14
N VAL A 171 9.80 -3.36 -4.51
CA VAL A 171 9.28 -3.19 -3.15
C VAL A 171 10.42 -3.01 -2.15
N ASN A 172 11.51 -3.79 -2.30
CA ASN A 172 12.70 -3.61 -1.49
C ASN A 172 13.31 -2.21 -1.68
N TRP A 173 13.46 -1.75 -2.93
CA TRP A 173 13.93 -0.40 -3.23
C TRP A 173 13.02 0.69 -2.65
N TRP A 174 11.69 0.54 -2.78
CA TRP A 174 10.70 1.47 -2.22
C TRP A 174 10.86 1.61 -0.70
N ASN A 175 10.97 0.48 0.00
CA ASN A 175 11.01 0.48 1.46
C ASN A 175 12.36 0.97 2.02
N TYR A 176 13.48 0.59 1.40
CA TYR A 176 14.82 0.79 1.97
C TYR A 176 15.60 1.96 1.37
N LEU A 177 15.32 2.35 0.13
CA LEU A 177 16.17 3.28 -0.63
C LEU A 177 15.43 4.52 -1.14
N ARG A 178 14.14 4.40 -1.46
CA ARG A 178 13.35 5.50 -2.00
C ARG A 178 13.04 6.55 -0.94
N LEU A 179 13.29 7.82 -1.25
CA LEU A 179 12.94 8.93 -0.36
C LEU A 179 11.52 9.41 -0.61
N HIS A 180 10.78 9.70 0.46
CA HIS A 180 9.39 10.14 0.38
C HIS A 180 9.25 11.56 0.90
N GLY A 181 8.77 12.48 0.07
CA GLY A 181 8.52 13.86 0.48
C GLY A 181 7.53 13.96 1.65
N SER A 182 6.51 13.10 1.68
CA SER A 182 5.55 13.01 2.79
C SER A 182 6.15 12.49 4.10
N LEU A 183 7.37 11.94 4.07
CA LEU A 183 8.12 11.47 5.24
C LEU A 183 9.32 12.37 5.56
N GLY A 184 9.32 13.61 5.07
CA GLY A 184 10.46 14.52 5.24
C GLY A 184 11.73 14.01 4.54
N TYR A 185 11.58 13.40 3.36
CA TYR A 185 12.66 12.80 2.58
C TYR A 185 13.42 11.70 3.32
N LYS A 186 12.71 10.88 4.10
CA LYS A 186 13.20 9.63 4.68
C LYS A 186 12.60 8.42 3.96
N THR A 187 13.21 7.25 4.16
CA THR A 187 12.70 5.97 3.66
C THR A 187 11.66 5.41 4.64
N PRO A 188 10.69 4.60 4.17
CA PRO A 188 9.71 3.95 5.04
C PRO A 188 10.35 3.19 6.21
N ILE A 189 11.42 2.44 5.94
CA ILE A 189 12.13 1.66 6.96
C ILE A 189 12.85 2.57 7.96
N SER A 190 13.43 3.69 7.53
CA SER A 190 14.04 4.68 8.43
C SER A 190 13.02 5.23 9.44
N ILE A 191 11.79 5.52 8.99
CA ILE A 191 10.72 5.98 9.88
C ILE A 191 10.33 4.89 10.89
N ARG A 192 10.18 3.65 10.44
CA ARG A 192 9.86 2.51 11.32
C ARG A 192 10.93 2.31 12.39
N ASN A 193 12.19 2.24 11.99
CA ASN A 193 13.30 2.01 12.92
C ASN A 193 13.42 3.13 13.95
N ARG A 194 13.21 4.39 13.55
CA ARG A 194 13.16 5.52 14.48
C ARG A 194 12.05 5.35 15.53
N ARG A 195 10.85 4.96 15.12
CA ARG A 195 9.72 4.74 16.05
C ARG A 195 9.97 3.58 17.00
N LEU A 196 10.63 2.52 16.54
CA LEU A 196 11.02 1.40 17.40
C LEU A 196 12.02 1.84 18.48
N VAL A 197 13.01 2.66 18.12
CA VAL A 197 13.97 3.22 19.09
C VAL A 197 13.26 4.12 20.10
N GLU A 198 12.39 5.02 19.66
CA GLU A 198 11.59 5.89 20.55
C GLU A 198 10.78 5.06 21.55
N ARG A 199 10.09 4.00 21.10
CA ARG A 199 9.32 3.11 21.99
C ARG A 199 10.19 2.40 23.03
N ILE A 200 11.39 1.96 22.66
CA ILE A 200 12.31 1.31 23.60
C ILE A 200 12.74 2.31 24.68
N LEU A 201 13.11 3.52 24.28
CA LEU A 201 13.51 4.58 25.21
C LEU A 201 12.37 4.98 26.14
N ASP A 202 11.15 5.16 25.62
CA ASP A 202 9.97 5.50 26.43
C ASP A 202 9.68 4.43 27.49
N ASN A 203 9.82 3.14 27.12
CA ASN A 203 9.63 2.02 28.04
C ASN A 203 10.73 1.96 29.13
N GLU A 204 11.96 2.32 28.81
CA GLU A 204 13.07 2.37 29.79
C GLU A 204 12.88 3.53 30.80
N HIS A 205 12.43 4.70 30.35
CA HIS A 205 12.19 5.85 31.24
C HIS A 205 10.93 5.69 32.10
N GLY A 206 9.95 4.90 31.66
CA GLY A 206 8.74 4.56 32.42
C GLY A 206 8.96 3.58 33.59
N CYS A 207 10.12 2.94 33.69
CA CYS A 207 10.45 2.00 34.78
C CYS A 207 11.17 2.70 35.96
N GLY A 208 11.51 3.99 35.84
CA GLY A 208 12.30 4.74 36.83
C GLY A 208 11.50 5.60 37.83
N SER A 209 10.16 5.58 37.82
CA SER A 209 9.33 6.48 38.64
C SER A 209 8.43 5.77 39.66
N VAL A 210 8.84 4.61 40.14
CA VAL A 210 8.26 3.98 41.34
C VAL A 210 9.35 3.80 42.39
N ALA A 211 9.67 4.89 43.10
CA ALA A 211 10.41 4.89 44.35
C ALA A 211 9.91 6.06 45.23
#